data_AF-A0A7C5A8J2-F1
#
_entry.id   AF-A0A7C5A8J2-F1
#
_cell.length_a   1.000
_cell.length_b   1.000
_cell.length_c   1.000
_cell.angle_alpha   90.00
_cell.angle_beta   90.00
_cell.angle_gamma   90.00
#
_symmetry.space_group_name_H-M   'P 1'
#
loop_
_entity.id
_entity.type
_entity.pdbx_description
1 polymer ?
#
loop_
_entity_poly.entity_id
_entity_poly.type
_entity_poly.pdbx_seq_one_letter_code
_entity_poly.pdbx_strand_id
1 'polypeptide(L)'
;MREKFLKMGEERKQLENFLNERFGVEIPKDWILFKKVGKGFYFWPVSVFCGKENLIRKLEVFEIGIPFGTLEAGEFRFSLEISDFVGNQVSKNVIELNEEEVEKLFNGENIQKKLEPGSYILKFKGRMLGGVFCDGRKILNFLPRVFEFELKPRRKIKKERKKPIRIEKLGNFIHFFSDLPDFDIQKFLETAHNPPQRFAIRVNTLKTNPEKFFENFKEVKFTPVSWCKDGYFVEEKNRWITKSLNYILGDFYLQEPASLIAVLALDPKPGEKVLDLCAAPGSKTTQICQLMRLRGTIVANDPNIERAKILVANLRRWGAMNTIVTCYDGRKFPLRETFDKVLVDAPCTGIGNDLKSVYKWKKETTERLAQLQKQLIVSGFEALKGGGVLVYSTCTISKEENEEVVDFLLKKYKGKAFVEKIQLEGIKFTPGIVKNTIRIYPYQNLTESFFVAKVRKLI
;
A
#
# COMPACT_ATOMS: atom_id res chain seq x y z
N MET A 1 13.45 18.83 -1.57
CA MET A 1 14.67 18.50 -2.33
C MET A 1 14.25 17.78 -3.61
N ARG A 2 14.37 18.46 -4.75
CA ARG A 2 14.08 17.94 -6.09
C ARG A 2 15.33 17.21 -6.59
N GLU A 3 15.34 15.87 -6.58
CA GLU A 3 16.51 15.11 -7.04
C GLU A 3 16.26 14.62 -8.47
N LYS A 4 17.13 15.00 -9.40
CA LYS A 4 17.07 14.54 -10.79
C LYS A 4 17.58 13.09 -10.86
N PHE A 5 16.79 12.19 -11.42
CA PHE A 5 17.26 10.86 -11.84
C PHE A 5 18.14 11.03 -13.07
N LEU A 6 19.41 10.64 -12.98
CA LEU A 6 20.35 10.70 -14.09
C LEU A 6 20.44 9.32 -14.76
N LYS A 7 20.21 9.28 -16.08
CA LYS A 7 20.36 8.05 -16.86
C LYS A 7 21.84 7.69 -16.94
N MET A 8 22.17 6.44 -16.64
CA MET A 8 23.56 5.98 -16.66
C MET A 8 24.01 5.58 -18.07
N GLY A 9 25.24 5.96 -18.41
CA GLY A 9 25.96 5.61 -19.63
C GLY A 9 26.94 4.46 -19.40
N GLU A 10 28.24 4.73 -19.50
CA GLU A 10 29.32 3.73 -19.33
C GLU A 10 29.30 3.03 -17.96
N GLU A 11 28.91 3.73 -16.90
CA GLU A 11 28.76 3.17 -15.54
C GLU A 11 27.82 1.94 -15.50
N ARG A 12 26.86 1.83 -16.44
CA ARG A 12 25.96 0.67 -16.54
C ARG A 12 26.73 -0.60 -16.89
N LYS A 13 27.64 -0.54 -17.88
CA LYS A 13 28.41 -1.71 -18.32
C LYS A 13 29.34 -2.22 -17.21
N GLN A 14 29.96 -1.29 -16.47
CA GLN A 14 30.79 -1.63 -15.32
C GLN A 14 29.99 -2.35 -14.24
N LEU A 15 28.78 -1.87 -13.93
CA LEU A 15 27.89 -2.53 -12.98
C LEU A 15 27.43 -3.90 -13.50
N GLU A 16 27.03 -4.02 -14.77
CA GLU A 16 26.63 -5.28 -15.38
C GLU A 16 27.74 -6.33 -15.32
N ASN A 17 28.99 -5.94 -15.64
CA ASN A 17 30.15 -6.83 -15.54
C ASN A 17 30.39 -7.26 -14.09
N PHE A 18 30.39 -6.32 -13.14
CA PHE A 18 30.56 -6.63 -11.72
C PHE A 18 29.51 -7.63 -11.22
N LEU A 19 28.24 -7.42 -11.57
CA LEU A 19 27.14 -8.28 -11.13
C LEU A 19 27.23 -9.69 -11.74
N ASN A 20 27.65 -9.80 -12.99
CA ASN A 20 27.86 -11.09 -13.63
C ASN A 20 29.06 -11.84 -13.02
N GLU A 21 30.19 -11.16 -12.86
CA GLU A 21 31.39 -11.75 -12.28
C GLU A 21 31.18 -12.19 -10.84
N ARG A 22 30.65 -11.28 -10.00
CA ARG A 22 30.50 -11.48 -8.55
C ARG A 22 29.27 -12.30 -8.18
N PHE A 23 28.15 -12.16 -8.87
CA PHE A 23 26.88 -12.80 -8.46
C PHE A 23 26.28 -13.72 -9.52
N GLY A 24 26.78 -13.69 -10.76
CA GLY A 24 26.20 -14.41 -11.90
C GLY A 24 24.84 -13.87 -12.31
N VAL A 25 24.56 -12.59 -12.04
CA VAL A 25 23.28 -11.95 -12.34
C VAL A 25 23.39 -11.15 -13.64
N GLU A 26 22.42 -11.34 -14.54
CA GLU A 26 22.27 -10.53 -15.74
C GLU A 26 21.09 -9.57 -15.60
N ILE A 27 21.31 -8.31 -15.96
CA ILE A 27 20.26 -7.30 -15.93
C ILE A 27 19.45 -7.38 -17.22
N PRO A 28 18.11 -7.43 -17.16
CA PRO A 28 17.29 -7.38 -18.36
C PRO A 28 17.56 -6.11 -19.19
N LYS A 29 17.70 -6.27 -20.51
CA LYS A 29 18.09 -5.17 -21.43
C LYS A 29 17.09 -4.01 -21.44
N ASP A 30 15.83 -4.31 -21.17
CA ASP A 30 14.70 -3.39 -21.14
C ASP A 30 14.60 -2.58 -19.82
N TRP A 31 15.49 -2.83 -18.85
CA TRP A 31 15.56 -2.04 -17.62
C TRP A 31 16.46 -0.82 -17.84
N ILE A 32 15.96 0.38 -17.55
CA ILE A 32 16.75 1.61 -17.55
C ILE A 32 17.34 1.80 -16.16
N LEU A 33 18.65 2.04 -16.10
CA LEU A 33 19.36 2.33 -14.88
C LEU A 33 19.38 3.84 -14.61
N PHE A 34 18.94 4.21 -13.42
CA PHE A 34 18.97 5.57 -12.92
C PHE A 34 19.83 5.67 -11.65
N LYS A 35 20.60 6.75 -11.55
CA LYS A 35 21.33 7.12 -10.34
C LYS A 35 20.58 8.25 -9.64
N LYS A 36 20.25 8.04 -8.36
CA LYS A 36 19.73 9.10 -7.47
C LYS A 36 20.88 9.55 -6.59
N VAL A 37 21.30 10.81 -6.73
CA VAL A 37 22.48 11.36 -6.04
C VAL A 37 22.37 11.11 -4.53
N GLY A 38 23.36 10.43 -3.96
CA GLY A 38 23.41 10.09 -2.52
C GLY A 38 22.47 8.98 -2.05
N LYS A 39 21.68 8.33 -2.93
CA LYS A 39 20.66 7.32 -2.54
C LYS A 39 20.78 5.98 -3.28
N GLY A 40 21.77 5.81 -4.15
CA GLY A 40 22.07 4.55 -4.85
C GLY A 40 21.48 4.45 -6.26
N PHE A 41 21.39 3.20 -6.72
CA PHE A 41 20.95 2.80 -8.05
C PHE A 41 19.49 2.37 -8.02
N TYR A 42 18.74 2.77 -9.04
CA TYR A 42 17.33 2.42 -9.23
C TYR A 42 17.17 1.87 -10.63
N PHE A 43 16.46 0.75 -10.76
CA PHE A 43 16.02 0.30 -12.07
C PHE A 43 14.60 0.72 -12.36
N TRP A 44 14.40 1.02 -13.64
CA TRP A 44 13.11 1.27 -14.22
C TRP A 44 12.83 0.21 -15.28
N PRO A 45 12.05 -0.82 -14.96
CA PRO A 45 11.65 -1.84 -15.93
C PRO A 45 10.73 -1.24 -17.01
N VAL A 46 11.28 -0.71 -18.11
CA VAL A 46 10.48 0.02 -19.12
C VAL A 46 9.35 -0.84 -19.68
N SER A 47 9.58 -2.14 -19.82
CA SER A 47 8.60 -3.11 -20.32
C SER A 47 7.32 -3.15 -19.50
N VAL A 48 7.40 -2.84 -18.21
CA VAL A 48 6.23 -2.89 -17.34
C VAL A 48 5.53 -1.55 -17.24
N PHE A 49 6.16 -0.43 -17.63
CA PHE A 49 5.56 0.90 -17.56
C PHE A 49 4.87 1.30 -18.86
N CYS A 50 3.60 1.70 -18.75
CA CYS A 50 2.86 2.29 -19.86
C CYS A 50 3.11 3.80 -19.95
N GLY A 51 3.32 4.31 -21.16
CA GLY A 51 3.59 5.73 -21.42
C GLY A 51 5.06 6.14 -21.39
N LYS A 52 6.00 5.19 -21.20
CA LYS A 52 7.48 5.36 -21.27
C LYS A 52 7.97 6.64 -20.54
N GLU A 53 9.03 7.27 -21.03
CA GLU A 53 9.65 8.46 -20.42
C GLU A 53 8.74 9.70 -20.40
N ASN A 54 7.70 9.76 -21.24
CA ASN A 54 6.87 10.96 -21.40
C ASN A 54 6.07 11.32 -20.14
N LEU A 55 5.62 10.33 -19.37
CA LEU A 55 4.88 10.58 -18.14
C LEU A 55 5.79 11.15 -17.05
N ILE A 56 6.98 10.57 -16.89
CA ILE A 56 7.98 11.01 -15.90
C ILE A 56 8.40 12.45 -16.18
N ARG A 57 8.65 12.81 -17.45
CA ARG A 57 9.06 14.19 -17.82
C ARG A 57 8.01 15.26 -17.48
N LYS A 58 6.75 14.86 -17.29
CA LYS A 58 5.64 15.75 -16.92
C LYS A 58 5.38 15.82 -15.41
N LEU A 59 6.12 15.05 -14.61
CA LEU A 59 5.91 14.93 -13.16
C LEU A 59 7.16 15.30 -12.37
N GLU A 60 6.96 15.98 -11.24
CA GLU A 60 7.93 16.13 -10.17
C GLU A 60 7.91 14.84 -9.35
N VAL A 61 8.82 13.94 -9.71
CA VAL A 61 8.94 12.62 -9.09
C VAL A 61 9.62 12.71 -7.73
N PHE A 62 8.99 12.12 -6.72
CA PHE A 62 9.57 11.93 -5.39
C PHE A 62 10.32 10.59 -5.28
N GLU A 63 9.70 9.52 -5.77
CA GLU A 63 10.31 8.19 -5.87
C GLU A 63 9.81 7.42 -7.09
N ILE A 64 10.61 6.49 -7.58
CA ILE A 64 10.28 5.63 -8.70
C ILE A 64 10.66 4.18 -8.34
N GLY A 65 9.72 3.25 -8.55
CA GLY A 65 9.93 1.81 -8.42
C GLY A 65 10.50 1.41 -7.06
N ILE A 66 11.50 0.51 -7.08
CA ILE A 66 12.23 0.06 -5.90
C ILE A 66 13.73 0.29 -6.10
N PRO A 67 14.50 0.56 -5.02
CA PRO A 67 15.95 0.69 -5.13
C PRO A 67 16.56 -0.64 -5.56
N PHE A 68 17.58 -0.59 -6.41
CA PHE A 68 18.35 -1.77 -6.80
C PHE A 68 19.49 -2.05 -5.83
N GLY A 69 20.21 -1.02 -5.40
CA GLY A 69 21.32 -1.19 -4.47
C GLY A 69 22.21 0.03 -4.37
N THR A 70 23.33 -0.11 -3.68
CA THR A 70 24.35 0.93 -3.52
C THR A 70 25.71 0.42 -3.95
N LEU A 71 26.54 1.31 -4.51
CA LEU A 71 27.95 1.05 -4.82
C LEU A 71 28.77 1.90 -3.87
N GLU A 72 29.59 1.26 -3.06
CA GLU A 72 30.41 1.89 -2.03
C GLU A 72 31.82 1.31 -2.13
N ALA A 73 32.84 2.16 -2.31
CA ALA A 73 34.25 1.76 -2.41
C ALA A 73 34.55 0.64 -3.44
N GLY A 74 33.84 0.61 -4.57
CA GLY A 74 34.03 -0.39 -5.64
C GLY A 74 33.24 -1.68 -5.44
N GLU A 75 32.50 -1.80 -4.34
CA GLU A 75 31.69 -2.96 -4.00
C GLU A 75 30.19 -2.64 -4.13
N PHE A 76 29.41 -3.58 -4.70
CA PHE A 76 27.97 -3.40 -4.93
C PHE A 76 27.13 -4.23 -3.96
N ARG A 77 26.23 -3.54 -3.25
CA ARG A 77 25.27 -4.14 -2.33
C ARG A 77 23.85 -4.02 -2.85
N PHE A 78 23.22 -5.15 -3.12
CA PHE A 78 21.79 -5.20 -3.44
C PHE A 78 20.94 -4.66 -2.29
N SER A 79 19.86 -3.95 -2.64
CA SER A 79 18.80 -3.63 -1.69
C SER A 79 18.12 -4.90 -1.20
N LEU A 80 17.49 -4.83 -0.02
CA LEU A 80 16.65 -5.91 0.49
C LEU A 80 15.54 -6.25 -0.52
N GLU A 81 14.92 -5.21 -1.09
CA GLU A 81 13.74 -5.35 -1.93
C GLU A 81 14.03 -6.07 -3.24
N ILE A 82 15.13 -5.73 -3.93
CA ILE A 82 15.44 -6.37 -5.20
C ILE A 82 16.01 -7.77 -5.00
N SER A 83 16.69 -8.04 -3.89
CA SER A 83 17.35 -9.34 -3.65
C SER A 83 16.36 -10.50 -3.74
N ASP A 84 15.12 -10.30 -3.29
CA ASP A 84 14.03 -11.29 -3.40
C ASP A 84 13.62 -11.52 -4.87
N PHE A 85 13.69 -10.50 -5.74
CA PHE A 85 13.34 -10.60 -7.16
C PHE A 85 14.47 -11.20 -8.02
N VAL A 86 15.73 -10.81 -7.79
CA VAL A 86 16.87 -11.35 -8.56
C VAL A 86 17.38 -12.67 -7.98
N GLY A 87 16.94 -13.05 -6.78
CA GLY A 87 17.48 -14.17 -6.02
C GLY A 87 17.55 -15.51 -6.74
N ASN A 88 16.60 -15.80 -7.65
CA ASN A 88 16.61 -17.02 -8.44
C ASN A 88 17.74 -17.07 -9.50
N GLN A 89 18.32 -15.92 -9.85
CA GLN A 89 19.43 -15.82 -10.80
C GLN A 89 20.79 -15.84 -10.12
N VAL A 90 20.84 -15.51 -8.82
CA VAL A 90 22.10 -15.40 -8.09
C VAL A 90 22.71 -16.79 -7.90
N SER A 91 23.94 -16.98 -8.39
CA SER A 91 24.64 -18.26 -8.38
C SER A 91 25.97 -18.24 -7.62
N LYS A 92 26.48 -17.05 -7.27
CA LYS A 92 27.78 -16.85 -6.62
C LYS A 92 27.65 -15.94 -5.38
N ASN A 93 28.59 -16.07 -4.44
CA ASN A 93 28.71 -15.22 -3.26
C ASN A 93 27.41 -15.11 -2.43
N VAL A 94 26.73 -16.24 -2.27
CA VAL A 94 25.54 -16.39 -1.42
C VAL A 94 25.94 -17.03 -0.09
N ILE A 95 25.46 -16.46 1.01
CA ILE A 95 25.68 -16.99 2.36
C ILE A 95 24.33 -17.45 2.93
N GLU A 96 24.19 -18.74 3.18
CA GLU A 96 23.07 -19.27 3.96
C GLU A 96 23.29 -18.94 5.45
N LEU A 97 22.27 -18.35 6.07
CA LEU A 97 22.25 -18.01 7.47
C LEU A 97 21.48 -19.06 8.28
N ASN A 98 21.86 -19.22 9.54
CA ASN A 98 21.05 -19.92 10.52
C ASN A 98 20.06 -18.98 11.25
N GLU A 99 19.18 -19.53 12.09
CA GLU A 99 18.15 -18.74 12.79
C GLU A 99 18.74 -17.64 13.70
N GLU A 100 19.82 -17.95 14.42
CA GLU A 100 20.48 -17.02 15.34
C GLU A 100 21.13 -15.84 14.59
N GLU A 101 21.78 -16.12 13.46
CA GLU A 101 22.38 -15.12 12.59
C GLU A 101 21.32 -14.15 12.04
N VAL A 102 20.15 -14.67 11.64
CA VAL A 102 19.02 -13.85 11.17
C VAL A 102 18.47 -12.97 12.29
N GLU A 103 18.27 -13.52 13.49
CA GLU A 103 17.81 -12.72 14.64
C GLU A 103 18.79 -11.60 14.98
N LYS A 104 20.09 -11.89 15.01
CA LYS A 104 21.14 -10.87 15.23
C LYS A 104 21.07 -9.75 14.20
N LEU A 105 20.96 -10.10 12.91
CA LEU A 105 20.86 -9.08 11.85
C LEU A 105 19.60 -8.22 11.97
N PHE A 106 18.41 -8.80 12.15
CA PHE A 106 17.20 -7.99 12.23
C PHE A 106 17.08 -7.19 13.53
N ASN A 107 17.81 -7.57 14.59
CA ASN A 107 18.02 -6.76 15.79
C ASN A 107 19.14 -5.71 15.65
N GLY A 108 19.85 -5.70 14.51
CA GLY A 108 20.83 -4.68 14.17
C GLY A 108 22.25 -4.95 14.67
N GLU A 109 22.61 -6.22 14.82
CA GLU A 109 23.97 -6.68 15.13
C GLU A 109 24.70 -7.14 13.87
N ASN A 110 26.04 -7.13 13.90
CA ASN A 110 26.89 -7.72 12.87
C ASN A 110 27.07 -9.23 13.14
N ILE A 111 27.36 -10.02 12.11
CA ILE A 111 27.67 -11.46 12.28
C ILE A 111 29.18 -11.65 12.23
N GLN A 112 29.76 -12.28 13.26
CA GLN A 112 31.16 -12.71 13.24
C GLN A 112 31.30 -13.94 12.33
N LYS A 113 31.88 -13.76 11.14
CA LYS A 113 32.04 -14.80 10.12
C LYS A 113 33.23 -14.43 9.24
N LYS A 114 34.28 -15.24 9.29
CA LYS A 114 35.51 -15.02 8.51
C LYS A 114 35.26 -15.48 7.07
N LEU A 115 35.25 -14.53 6.15
CA LEU A 115 35.07 -14.73 4.71
C LEU A 115 36.11 -13.91 3.95
N GLU A 116 36.18 -14.03 2.63
CA GLU A 116 36.94 -13.06 1.85
C GLU A 116 36.26 -11.69 1.93
N PRO A 117 37.02 -10.58 1.98
CA PRO A 117 36.42 -9.26 1.91
C PRO A 117 35.61 -9.08 0.62
N GLY A 118 34.49 -8.35 0.71
CA GLY A 118 33.68 -7.95 -0.43
C GLY A 118 32.18 -8.17 -0.26
N SER A 119 31.45 -8.10 -1.37
CA SER A 119 29.99 -8.17 -1.39
C SER A 119 29.46 -9.60 -1.41
N TYR A 120 28.38 -9.82 -0.65
CA TYR A 120 27.65 -11.08 -0.56
C TYR A 120 26.13 -10.84 -0.54
N ILE A 121 25.36 -11.87 -0.89
CA ILE A 121 23.90 -11.89 -0.68
C ILE A 121 23.58 -12.89 0.42
N LEU A 122 22.76 -12.47 1.37
CA LEU A 122 22.29 -13.33 2.45
C LEU A 122 21.08 -14.14 2.00
N LYS A 123 21.03 -15.40 2.44
CA LYS A 123 19.93 -16.32 2.18
C LYS A 123 19.52 -17.02 3.47
N PHE A 124 18.23 -17.27 3.63
CA PHE A 124 17.68 -18.02 4.76
C PHE A 124 16.47 -18.82 4.32
N LYS A 125 16.52 -20.14 4.52
CA LYS A 125 15.43 -21.08 4.18
C LYS A 125 14.92 -20.88 2.76
N GLY A 126 15.83 -20.68 1.82
CA GLY A 126 15.50 -20.45 0.41
C GLY A 126 15.10 -19.03 0.03
N ARG A 127 14.99 -18.08 0.98
CA ARG A 127 14.66 -16.66 0.73
C ARG A 127 15.91 -15.80 0.75
N MET A 128 16.03 -14.86 -0.19
CA MET A 128 17.10 -13.87 -0.16
C MET A 128 16.76 -12.73 0.82
N LEU A 129 17.74 -12.32 1.62
CA LEU A 129 17.59 -11.37 2.72
C LEU A 129 18.29 -10.03 2.49
N GLY A 130 18.87 -9.79 1.31
CA GLY A 130 19.57 -8.55 0.99
C GLY A 130 21.07 -8.72 0.77
N GLY A 131 21.68 -7.72 0.14
CA GLY A 131 23.14 -7.63 0.00
C GLY A 131 23.81 -7.13 1.28
N VAL A 132 25.03 -7.58 1.53
CA VAL A 132 25.90 -7.16 2.64
C VAL A 132 27.36 -7.07 2.21
N PHE A 133 28.19 -6.42 3.03
CA PHE A 133 29.64 -6.44 2.88
C PHE A 133 30.28 -7.25 4.02
N CYS A 134 31.31 -8.03 3.70
CA CYS A 134 32.22 -8.62 4.67
C CYS A 134 33.57 -7.89 4.66
N ASP A 135 34.10 -7.57 5.83
CA ASP A 135 35.43 -6.93 5.99
C ASP A 135 36.58 -7.93 6.16
N GLY A 136 36.31 -9.22 5.93
CA GLY A 136 37.24 -10.32 6.17
C GLY A 136 37.09 -10.98 7.54
N ARG A 137 36.39 -10.37 8.50
CA ARG A 137 36.19 -10.88 9.85
C ARG A 137 34.71 -11.02 10.22
N LYS A 138 33.90 -10.07 9.77
CA LYS A 138 32.47 -10.01 10.08
C LYS A 138 31.66 -9.55 8.87
N ILE A 139 30.39 -9.96 8.86
CA ILE A 139 29.37 -9.42 7.97
C ILE A 139 28.82 -8.16 8.60
N LEU A 140 28.92 -7.05 7.87
CA LEU A 140 28.39 -5.75 8.26
C LEU A 140 26.88 -5.71 8.00
N ASN A 141 26.13 -5.30 9.02
CA ASN A 141 24.69 -5.27 8.96
C ASN A 141 24.18 -3.97 8.34
N PHE A 142 23.43 -4.14 7.27
CA PHE A 142 22.78 -3.07 6.53
C PHE A 142 21.28 -3.30 6.34
N LEU A 143 20.74 -4.33 6.98
CA LEU A 143 19.32 -4.64 6.95
C LEU A 143 18.56 -3.68 7.87
N PRO A 144 17.28 -3.42 7.59
CA PRO A 144 16.47 -2.57 8.45
C PRO A 144 16.39 -3.18 9.85
N ARG A 145 16.67 -2.34 10.87
CA ARG A 145 16.41 -2.70 12.26
C ARG A 145 14.91 -2.83 12.48
N VAL A 146 14.50 -3.95 13.06
CA VAL A 146 13.11 -4.20 13.45
C VAL A 146 13.06 -4.28 14.96
N PHE A 147 12.39 -3.30 15.58
CA PHE A 147 12.21 -3.31 17.02
C PHE A 147 11.34 -4.52 17.40
N GLU A 148 11.88 -5.43 18.21
CA GLU A 148 11.23 -6.68 18.60
C GLU A 148 10.97 -7.65 17.42
N PHE A 149 11.99 -7.94 16.60
CA PHE A 149 11.91 -9.04 15.62
C PHE A 149 11.63 -10.38 16.31
N GLU A 150 10.67 -11.14 15.80
CA GLU A 150 10.24 -12.41 16.39
C GLU A 150 10.16 -13.49 15.31
N LEU A 151 11.02 -14.52 15.40
CA LEU A 151 10.86 -15.77 14.63
C LEU A 151 9.77 -16.68 15.20
N LYS A 152 9.44 -16.52 16.49
CA LYS A 152 8.43 -17.31 17.22
C LYS A 152 7.64 -16.41 18.18
N PRO A 153 6.34 -16.71 18.44
CA PRO A 153 5.47 -15.89 19.26
C PRO A 153 5.94 -15.77 20.72
N ARG A 154 5.96 -14.54 21.28
CA ARG A 154 6.00 -14.34 22.74
C ARG A 154 4.60 -14.11 23.32
N ARG A 155 4.22 -14.95 24.29
CA ARG A 155 2.91 -14.86 24.99
C ARG A 155 2.85 -13.68 25.95
N LYS A 156 2.47 -12.49 25.48
CA LYS A 156 1.93 -11.43 26.35
C LYS A 156 0.83 -10.64 25.62
N ILE A 157 -0.43 -10.93 25.98
CA ILE A 157 -1.57 -10.07 25.63
C ILE A 157 -1.88 -9.22 26.84
N LYS A 158 -1.69 -7.90 26.74
CA LYS A 158 -2.25 -6.97 27.73
C LYS A 158 -3.74 -6.83 27.44
N LYS A 159 -4.58 -7.24 28.40
CA LYS A 159 -6.02 -6.91 28.39
C LYS A 159 -6.17 -5.42 28.72
N GLU A 160 -6.60 -4.61 27.76
CA GLU A 160 -7.06 -3.26 28.06
C GLU A 160 -8.45 -3.32 28.70
N ARG A 161 -8.64 -2.58 29.81
CA ARG A 161 -9.96 -2.38 30.41
C ARG A 161 -10.76 -1.41 29.55
N LYS A 162 -11.91 -1.85 29.02
CA LYS A 162 -12.83 -1.00 28.27
C LYS A 162 -13.65 -0.12 29.22
N LYS A 163 -13.74 1.19 28.92
CA LYS A 163 -14.63 2.12 29.62
C LYS A 163 -16.05 2.01 29.04
N PRO A 164 -17.12 2.07 29.84
CA PRO A 164 -18.50 1.99 29.35
C PRO A 164 -18.82 3.15 28.38
N ILE A 165 -19.76 2.91 27.46
CA ILE A 165 -20.29 3.95 26.57
C ILE A 165 -21.01 5.00 27.42
N ARG A 166 -20.69 6.27 27.20
CA ARG A 166 -21.37 7.42 27.82
C ARG A 166 -22.33 8.01 26.80
N ILE A 167 -23.50 7.37 26.64
CA ILE A 167 -24.52 7.74 25.65
C ILE A 167 -24.96 9.19 25.84
N GLU A 168 -25.00 9.68 27.08
CA GLU A 168 -25.32 11.07 27.42
C GLU A 168 -24.39 12.10 26.75
N LYS A 169 -23.16 11.71 26.38
CA LYS A 169 -22.21 12.58 25.69
C LYS A 169 -22.32 12.54 24.16
N LEU A 170 -23.22 11.73 23.63
CA LEU A 170 -23.38 11.48 22.20
C LEU A 170 -24.66 12.09 21.61
N GLY A 171 -25.43 12.88 22.38
CA GLY A 171 -26.70 13.45 21.92
C GLY A 171 -26.62 14.17 20.57
N ASN A 172 -25.64 15.07 20.40
CA ASN A 172 -25.42 15.78 19.13
C ASN A 172 -25.04 14.84 17.98
N PHE A 173 -24.23 13.81 18.25
CA PHE A 173 -23.84 12.82 17.26
C PHE A 173 -25.06 11.99 16.81
N ILE A 174 -25.85 11.53 17.79
CA ILE A 174 -27.04 10.71 17.55
C ILE A 174 -28.06 11.48 16.71
N HIS A 175 -28.36 12.73 17.11
CA HIS A 175 -29.27 13.59 16.37
C HIS A 175 -28.77 13.91 14.96
N PHE A 176 -27.46 14.08 14.76
CA PHE A 176 -26.92 14.42 13.44
C PHE A 176 -26.99 13.25 12.45
N PHE A 177 -26.83 12.01 12.93
CA PHE A 177 -26.78 10.82 12.07
C PHE A 177 -28.05 9.96 12.10
N SER A 178 -29.06 10.31 12.90
CA SER A 178 -30.34 9.58 12.96
C SER A 178 -31.09 9.55 11.64
N ASP A 179 -30.85 10.54 10.78
CA ASP A 179 -31.59 10.72 9.53
C ASP A 179 -30.94 10.01 8.34
N LEU A 180 -29.85 9.26 8.56
CA LEU A 180 -29.25 8.45 7.52
C LEU A 180 -30.18 7.27 7.17
N PRO A 181 -30.61 7.12 5.91
CA PRO A 181 -31.48 6.02 5.51
C PRO A 181 -30.81 4.67 5.78
N ASP A 182 -31.61 3.71 6.27
CA ASP A 182 -31.19 2.32 6.52
C ASP A 182 -29.94 2.18 7.42
N PHE A 183 -29.71 3.17 8.30
CA PHE A 183 -28.62 3.19 9.27
C PHE A 183 -29.13 2.88 10.69
N ASP A 184 -28.62 1.79 11.28
CA ASP A 184 -28.94 1.40 12.65
C ASP A 184 -27.88 1.96 13.62
N ILE A 185 -28.18 3.14 14.18
CA ILE A 185 -27.24 3.85 15.05
C ILE A 185 -26.93 3.10 16.35
N GLN A 186 -27.88 2.34 16.89
CA GLN A 186 -27.67 1.57 18.12
C GLN A 186 -26.66 0.44 17.86
N LYS A 187 -26.91 -0.39 16.84
CA LYS A 187 -25.97 -1.48 16.47
C LYS A 187 -24.60 -0.94 16.07
N PHE A 188 -24.56 0.22 15.43
CA PHE A 188 -23.32 0.89 15.08
C PHE A 188 -22.51 1.27 16.33
N LEU A 189 -23.11 1.93 17.32
CA LEU A 189 -22.43 2.33 18.56
C LEU A 189 -21.98 1.11 19.38
N GLU A 190 -22.81 0.07 19.44
CA GLU A 190 -22.47 -1.20 20.08
C GLU A 190 -21.26 -1.87 19.42
N THR A 191 -21.23 -1.91 18.07
CA THR A 191 -20.12 -2.50 17.32
C THR A 191 -18.85 -1.67 17.47
N ALA A 192 -18.95 -0.34 17.43
CA ALA A 192 -17.80 0.55 17.65
C ALA A 192 -17.22 0.42 19.07
N HIS A 193 -18.07 0.12 20.07
CA HIS A 193 -17.64 -0.16 21.44
C HIS A 193 -17.01 -1.54 21.61
N ASN A 194 -17.57 -2.52 20.90
CA ASN A 194 -17.13 -3.90 20.92
C ASN A 194 -16.65 -4.37 19.55
N PRO A 195 -15.56 -3.78 19.03
CA PRO A 195 -15.02 -4.21 17.76
C PRO A 195 -14.54 -5.66 17.87
N PRO A 196 -14.68 -6.45 16.79
CA PRO A 196 -14.25 -7.82 16.77
C PRO A 196 -12.75 -7.90 17.10
N GLN A 197 -12.36 -8.89 17.91
CA GLN A 197 -10.96 -9.09 18.32
C GLN A 197 -10.16 -9.80 17.23
N ARG A 198 -10.12 -9.18 16.05
CA ARG A 198 -9.43 -9.66 14.86
C ARG A 198 -8.88 -8.49 14.07
N PHE A 199 -7.86 -8.76 13.27
CA PHE A 199 -7.40 -7.88 12.21
C PHE A 199 -7.47 -8.63 10.89
N ALA A 200 -7.19 -7.95 9.78
CA ALA A 200 -7.10 -8.59 8.49
C ALA A 200 -5.77 -8.30 7.78
N ILE A 201 -5.38 -9.26 6.95
CA ILE A 201 -4.21 -9.18 6.11
C ILE A 201 -4.60 -9.41 4.65
N ARG A 202 -3.81 -8.87 3.74
CA ARG A 202 -3.83 -9.23 2.33
C ARG A 202 -2.50 -9.88 1.96
N VAL A 203 -2.53 -11.12 1.48
CA VAL A 203 -1.35 -11.85 1.02
C VAL A 203 -0.83 -11.23 -0.29
N ASN A 204 0.50 -11.10 -0.39
CA ASN A 204 1.20 -10.57 -1.55
C ASN A 204 1.46 -11.67 -2.58
N THR A 205 0.55 -11.82 -3.53
CA THR A 205 0.66 -12.85 -4.59
C THR A 205 1.73 -12.54 -5.62
N LEU A 206 2.38 -11.37 -5.55
CA LEU A 206 3.57 -11.05 -6.35
C LEU A 206 4.85 -11.70 -5.81
N LYS A 207 4.87 -12.08 -4.53
CA LYS A 207 6.07 -12.61 -3.84
C LYS A 207 5.91 -14.04 -3.34
N THR A 208 4.70 -14.43 -2.96
CA THR A 208 4.41 -15.76 -2.42
C THR A 208 3.07 -16.27 -2.94
N ASN A 209 2.79 -17.55 -2.73
CA ASN A 209 1.45 -18.10 -2.89
C ASN A 209 0.81 -18.39 -1.51
N PRO A 210 -0.52 -18.50 -1.41
CA PRO A 210 -1.19 -18.74 -0.13
C PRO A 210 -0.74 -20.02 0.58
N GLU A 211 -0.50 -21.11 -0.14
CA GLU A 211 -0.08 -22.41 0.43
C GLU A 211 1.24 -22.27 1.18
N LYS A 212 2.28 -21.78 0.50
CA LYS A 212 3.61 -21.52 1.09
C LYS A 212 3.54 -20.48 2.21
N PHE A 213 2.65 -19.51 2.11
CA PHE A 213 2.47 -18.51 3.16
C PHE A 213 1.93 -19.14 4.45
N PHE A 214 0.88 -19.97 4.36
CA PHE A 214 0.27 -20.61 5.53
C PHE A 214 1.18 -21.68 6.17
N GLU A 215 2.06 -22.31 5.39
CA GLU A 215 3.06 -23.24 5.94
C GLU A 215 4.00 -22.59 6.96
N ASN A 216 4.25 -21.27 6.85
CA ASN A 216 5.07 -20.54 7.81
C ASN A 216 4.33 -20.21 9.12
N PHE A 217 3.01 -20.40 9.16
CA PHE A 217 2.14 -20.00 10.27
C PHE A 217 1.07 -21.08 10.56
N LYS A 218 1.47 -22.36 10.63
CA LYS A 218 0.54 -23.50 10.79
C LYS A 218 -0.31 -23.43 12.07
N GLU A 219 0.16 -22.72 13.08
CA GLU A 219 -0.52 -22.46 14.35
C GLU A 219 -1.55 -21.31 14.28
N VAL A 220 -1.54 -20.53 13.20
CA VAL A 220 -2.42 -19.37 13.02
C VAL A 220 -3.60 -19.77 12.14
N LYS A 221 -4.81 -19.56 12.64
CA LYS A 221 -6.03 -19.71 11.85
C LYS A 221 -6.25 -18.46 10.99
N PHE A 222 -6.22 -18.65 9.67
CA PHE A 222 -6.60 -17.62 8.68
C PHE A 222 -8.01 -17.90 8.19
N THR A 223 -8.92 -16.94 8.33
CA THR A 223 -10.30 -17.07 7.84
C THR A 223 -10.47 -16.19 6.60
N PRO A 224 -10.85 -16.72 5.43
CA PRO A 224 -10.96 -15.92 4.21
C PRO A 224 -11.91 -14.71 4.35
N VAL A 225 -11.54 -13.59 3.75
CA VAL A 225 -12.43 -12.46 3.51
C VAL A 225 -13.26 -12.79 2.27
N SER A 226 -14.57 -12.98 2.42
CA SER A 226 -15.45 -13.53 1.38
C SER A 226 -15.50 -12.74 0.07
N TRP A 227 -15.19 -11.43 0.11
CA TRP A 227 -15.17 -10.56 -1.08
C TRP A 227 -13.77 -10.32 -1.65
N CYS A 228 -12.71 -10.89 -1.06
CA CYS A 228 -11.34 -10.68 -1.53
C CYS A 228 -10.53 -11.97 -1.44
N LYS A 229 -10.17 -12.53 -2.61
CA LYS A 229 -9.43 -13.78 -2.73
C LYS A 229 -8.14 -13.84 -1.90
N ASP A 230 -7.42 -12.73 -1.84
CA ASP A 230 -6.12 -12.65 -1.16
C ASP A 230 -6.24 -12.11 0.28
N GLY A 231 -7.46 -11.86 0.76
CA GLY A 231 -7.74 -11.28 2.08
C GLY A 231 -8.09 -12.34 3.12
N TYR A 232 -7.54 -12.20 4.33
CA TYR A 232 -7.78 -13.12 5.44
C TYR A 232 -7.91 -12.39 6.77
N PHE A 233 -8.91 -12.75 7.56
CA PHE A 233 -9.03 -12.41 8.97
C PHE A 233 -8.10 -13.26 9.83
N VAL A 234 -7.52 -12.62 10.84
CA VAL A 234 -6.61 -13.23 11.82
C VAL A 234 -7.02 -12.75 13.22
N GLU A 235 -7.07 -13.66 14.17
CA GLU A 235 -7.37 -13.32 15.57
C GLU A 235 -6.30 -12.39 16.17
N GLU A 236 -6.72 -11.45 17.01
CA GLU A 236 -5.85 -10.44 17.61
C GLU A 236 -4.68 -11.03 18.42
N LYS A 237 -4.88 -12.20 19.03
CA LYS A 237 -3.84 -12.97 19.74
C LYS A 237 -2.64 -13.35 18.85
N ASN A 238 -2.85 -13.39 17.53
CA ASN A 238 -1.84 -13.75 16.53
C ASN A 238 -1.18 -12.51 15.88
N ARG A 239 -1.32 -11.31 16.46
CA ARG A 239 -0.70 -10.08 15.93
C ARG A 239 0.84 -10.16 15.84
N TRP A 240 1.49 -11.10 16.54
CA TRP A 240 2.93 -11.34 16.46
C TRP A 240 3.42 -11.64 15.02
N ILE A 241 2.56 -12.12 14.11
CA ILE A 241 2.95 -12.35 12.71
C ILE A 241 3.47 -11.08 12.02
N THR A 242 3.10 -9.89 12.51
CA THR A 242 3.56 -8.59 11.99
C THR A 242 5.00 -8.25 12.38
N LYS A 243 5.64 -9.09 13.20
CA LYS A 243 7.05 -9.02 13.58
C LYS A 243 7.89 -10.10 12.91
N SER A 244 7.26 -10.94 12.08
CA SER A 244 7.91 -12.03 11.38
C SER A 244 8.74 -11.54 10.20
N LEU A 245 9.65 -12.41 9.76
CA LEU A 245 10.40 -12.22 8.52
C LEU A 245 9.47 -12.05 7.30
N ASN A 246 8.37 -12.81 7.23
CA ASN A 246 7.39 -12.69 6.15
C ASN A 246 6.79 -11.29 6.06
N TYR A 247 6.51 -10.63 7.19
CA TYR A 247 6.01 -9.26 7.19
C TYR A 247 7.08 -8.28 6.69
N ILE A 248 8.33 -8.44 7.12
CA ILE A 248 9.46 -7.58 6.73
C ILE A 248 9.77 -7.72 5.24
N LEU A 249 9.70 -8.93 4.70
CA LEU A 249 9.90 -9.20 3.28
C LEU A 249 8.67 -8.84 2.43
N GLY A 250 7.55 -8.47 3.06
CA GLY A 250 6.35 -7.98 2.37
C GLY A 250 5.49 -9.09 1.78
N ASP A 251 5.47 -10.28 2.39
CA ASP A 251 4.61 -11.40 1.98
C ASP A 251 3.11 -11.10 2.23
N PHE A 252 2.80 -10.11 3.07
CA PHE A 252 1.44 -9.65 3.31
C PHE A 252 1.39 -8.21 3.81
N TYR A 253 0.21 -7.60 3.77
CA TYR A 253 -0.06 -6.24 4.25
C TYR A 253 -1.23 -6.26 5.23
N LEU A 254 -1.16 -5.50 6.33
CA LEU A 254 -2.28 -5.29 7.24
C LEU A 254 -3.27 -4.32 6.62
N GLN A 255 -4.43 -4.81 6.17
CA GLN A 255 -5.40 -3.98 5.47
C GLN A 255 -6.81 -4.26 5.98
N GLU A 256 -7.52 -3.19 6.28
CA GLU A 256 -8.90 -3.30 6.73
C GLU A 256 -9.80 -3.83 5.59
N PRO A 257 -10.67 -4.82 5.83
CA PRO A 257 -11.38 -5.49 4.75
C PRO A 257 -12.34 -4.62 3.95
N ALA A 258 -12.96 -3.60 4.57
CA ALA A 258 -13.79 -2.65 3.83
C ALA A 258 -12.96 -1.79 2.86
N SER A 259 -11.72 -1.47 3.23
CA SER A 259 -10.77 -0.72 2.40
C SER A 259 -10.37 -1.46 1.11
N LEU A 260 -10.45 -2.80 1.09
CA LEU A 260 -10.18 -3.61 -0.11
C LEU A 260 -11.14 -3.28 -1.26
N ILE A 261 -12.35 -2.84 -0.93
CA ILE A 261 -13.47 -2.74 -1.86
C ILE A 261 -13.32 -1.59 -2.83
N ALA A 262 -12.69 -0.48 -2.40
CA ALA A 262 -12.39 0.64 -3.29
C ALA A 262 -11.60 0.17 -4.52
N VAL A 263 -10.59 -0.68 -4.32
CA VAL A 263 -9.75 -1.17 -5.43
C VAL A 263 -10.44 -2.28 -6.20
N LEU A 264 -11.25 -3.13 -5.56
CA LEU A 264 -12.07 -4.12 -6.26
C LEU A 264 -13.10 -3.44 -7.19
N ALA A 265 -13.72 -2.34 -6.74
CA ALA A 265 -14.62 -1.53 -7.55
C ALA A 265 -13.88 -0.78 -8.67
N LEU A 266 -12.64 -0.35 -8.42
CA LEU A 266 -11.79 0.29 -9.42
C LEU A 266 -11.42 -0.68 -10.54
N ASP A 267 -11.19 -1.94 -10.18
CA ASP A 267 -10.86 -3.05 -11.08
C ASP A 267 -9.71 -2.73 -12.06
N PRO A 268 -8.51 -2.36 -11.55
CA PRO A 268 -7.37 -2.02 -12.39
C PRO A 268 -6.83 -3.23 -13.14
N LYS A 269 -6.53 -3.04 -14.42
CA LYS A 269 -6.05 -4.08 -15.33
C LYS A 269 -4.57 -3.93 -15.66
N PRO A 270 -3.85 -5.04 -15.88
CA PRO A 270 -2.48 -5.00 -16.39
C PRO A 270 -2.37 -4.12 -17.64
N GLY A 271 -1.41 -3.19 -17.64
CA GLY A 271 -1.15 -2.28 -18.77
C GLY A 271 -1.89 -0.95 -18.74
N GLU A 272 -2.75 -0.70 -17.75
CA GLU A 272 -3.41 0.60 -17.60
C GLU A 272 -2.52 1.65 -16.92
N LYS A 273 -2.88 2.93 -17.09
CA LYS A 273 -2.35 4.03 -16.26
C LYS A 273 -3.35 4.35 -15.15
N VAL A 274 -2.93 4.16 -13.91
CA VAL A 274 -3.74 4.37 -12.71
C VAL A 274 -3.17 5.49 -11.85
N LEU A 275 -4.01 6.41 -11.39
CA LEU A 275 -3.66 7.42 -10.40
C LEU A 275 -4.29 7.06 -9.06
N ASP A 276 -3.49 7.00 -8.00
CA ASP A 276 -3.96 7.00 -6.61
C ASP A 276 -3.67 8.39 -6.03
N LEU A 277 -4.71 9.23 -5.96
CA LEU A 277 -4.55 10.67 -5.71
C LEU A 277 -4.20 11.00 -4.24
N CYS A 278 -4.53 10.09 -3.33
CA CYS A 278 -4.36 10.22 -1.87
C CYS A 278 -3.78 8.91 -1.31
N ALA A 279 -2.60 8.54 -1.82
CA ALA A 279 -2.09 7.18 -1.76
C ALA A 279 -1.57 6.74 -0.38
N ALA A 280 -1.05 7.66 0.45
CA ALA A 280 -0.39 7.24 1.68
C ALA A 280 -1.40 6.69 2.71
N PRO A 281 -1.10 5.58 3.41
CA PRO A 281 0.21 4.93 3.51
C PRO A 281 0.51 3.84 2.46
N GLY A 282 -0.38 3.61 1.48
CA GLY A 282 -0.10 2.74 0.32
C GLY A 282 -0.83 1.39 0.29
N SER A 283 -1.75 1.12 1.21
CA SER A 283 -2.48 -0.17 1.24
C SER A 283 -3.29 -0.41 -0.03
N LYS A 284 -3.98 0.62 -0.54
CA LYS A 284 -4.75 0.57 -1.79
C LYS A 284 -3.83 0.59 -3.02
N THR A 285 -2.80 1.43 -3.02
CA THR A 285 -1.78 1.46 -4.09
C THR A 285 -1.12 0.10 -4.32
N THR A 286 -0.73 -0.59 -3.23
CA THR A 286 -0.16 -1.95 -3.30
C THR A 286 -1.19 -3.00 -3.78
N GLN A 287 -2.48 -2.79 -3.50
CA GLN A 287 -3.55 -3.63 -4.05
C GLN A 287 -3.70 -3.44 -5.56
N ILE A 288 -3.69 -2.19 -6.02
CA ILE A 288 -3.71 -1.82 -7.44
C ILE A 288 -2.53 -2.50 -8.14
N CYS A 289 -1.34 -2.39 -7.56
CA CYS A 289 -0.11 -3.03 -8.05
C CYS A 289 -0.24 -4.56 -8.20
N GLN A 290 -0.81 -5.23 -7.19
CA GLN A 290 -1.06 -6.68 -7.24
C GLN A 290 -2.04 -7.07 -8.36
N LEU A 291 -3.18 -6.39 -8.48
CA LEU A 291 -4.17 -6.69 -9.52
C LEU A 291 -3.64 -6.42 -10.94
N MET A 292 -2.79 -5.39 -11.08
CA MET A 292 -2.09 -5.08 -12.34
C MET A 292 -0.95 -6.04 -12.65
N ARG A 293 -0.59 -6.97 -11.73
CA ARG A 293 0.50 -7.94 -11.89
C ARG A 293 1.82 -7.28 -12.29
N LEU A 294 2.12 -6.14 -11.64
CA LEU A 294 3.28 -5.30 -11.92
C LEU A 294 3.35 -4.75 -13.36
N ARG A 295 2.27 -4.77 -14.15
CA ARG A 295 2.24 -4.25 -15.54
C ARG A 295 1.32 -3.05 -15.67
N GLY A 296 1.74 -2.02 -16.38
CA GLY A 296 1.09 -0.71 -16.41
C GLY A 296 1.79 0.29 -15.48
N THR A 297 1.25 1.49 -15.34
CA THR A 297 1.88 2.54 -14.52
C THR A 297 0.94 3.00 -13.44
N ILE A 298 1.42 3.02 -12.20
CA ILE A 298 0.72 3.61 -11.07
C ILE A 298 1.40 4.93 -10.72
N VAL A 299 0.63 6.01 -10.62
CA VAL A 299 1.10 7.26 -10.00
C VAL A 299 0.44 7.37 -8.64
N ALA A 300 1.23 7.37 -7.57
CA ALA A 300 0.79 7.40 -6.19
C ALA A 300 1.15 8.75 -5.58
N ASN A 301 0.14 9.55 -5.23
CA ASN A 301 0.33 10.92 -4.79
C ASN A 301 -0.06 11.10 -3.32
N ASP A 302 0.78 11.79 -2.54
CA ASP A 302 0.36 12.34 -1.25
C ASP A 302 1.07 13.68 -1.00
N PRO A 303 0.36 14.78 -0.67
CA PRO A 303 1.00 16.09 -0.50
C PRO A 303 1.91 16.15 0.72
N ASN A 304 1.75 15.25 1.70
CA ASN A 304 2.55 15.25 2.91
C ASN A 304 3.81 14.39 2.73
N ILE A 305 4.98 15.03 2.75
CA ILE A 305 6.27 14.36 2.52
C ILE A 305 6.54 13.24 3.54
N GLU A 306 6.18 13.41 4.81
CA GLU A 306 6.39 12.37 5.82
C GLU A 306 5.49 11.15 5.58
N ARG A 307 4.23 11.38 5.18
CA ARG A 307 3.34 10.29 4.75
C ARG A 307 3.81 9.64 3.44
N ALA A 308 4.37 10.43 2.52
CA ALA A 308 4.96 9.92 1.28
C ALA A 308 6.20 9.02 1.54
N LYS A 309 7.01 9.31 2.56
CA LYS A 309 8.10 8.41 2.98
C LYS A 309 7.57 7.06 3.48
N ILE A 310 6.49 7.06 4.25
CA ILE A 310 5.81 5.81 4.70
C ILE A 310 5.27 5.04 3.50
N LEU A 311 4.62 5.74 2.56
CA LEU A 311 4.15 5.17 1.29
C LEU A 311 5.30 4.50 0.53
N VAL A 312 6.44 5.19 0.35
CA VAL A 312 7.63 4.64 -0.31
C VAL A 312 8.13 3.39 0.40
N ALA A 313 8.25 3.40 1.72
CA ALA A 313 8.69 2.24 2.49
C ALA A 313 7.76 1.03 2.29
N ASN A 314 6.45 1.25 2.30
CA ASN A 314 5.46 0.20 2.07
C ASN A 314 5.49 -0.34 0.63
N LEU A 315 5.62 0.53 -0.38
CA LEU A 315 5.73 0.14 -1.79
C LEU A 315 7.01 -0.66 -2.06
N ARG A 316 8.13 -0.24 -1.47
CA ARG A 316 9.42 -0.95 -1.51
C ARG A 316 9.29 -2.36 -0.95
N ARG A 317 8.81 -2.46 0.29
CA ARG A 317 8.56 -3.74 0.96
C ARG A 317 7.64 -4.65 0.14
N TRP A 318 6.58 -4.09 -0.44
CA TRP A 318 5.64 -4.82 -1.29
C TRP A 318 6.26 -5.29 -2.62
N GLY A 319 7.33 -4.63 -3.09
CA GLY A 319 7.93 -4.90 -4.40
C GLY A 319 7.23 -4.19 -5.56
N ALA A 320 6.62 -3.03 -5.31
CA ALA A 320 5.80 -2.30 -6.29
C ALA A 320 6.64 -1.57 -7.35
N MET A 321 7.27 -2.35 -8.25
CA MET A 321 8.20 -1.82 -9.25
C MET A 321 7.57 -0.85 -10.26
N ASN A 322 6.27 -0.96 -10.51
CA ASN A 322 5.56 -0.21 -11.55
C ASN A 322 4.91 1.10 -11.04
N THR A 323 5.47 1.69 -9.98
CA THR A 323 4.90 2.87 -9.29
C THR A 323 5.82 4.09 -9.36
N ILE A 324 5.22 5.26 -9.59
CA ILE A 324 5.82 6.59 -9.44
C ILE A 324 5.17 7.26 -8.24
N VAL A 325 5.95 7.73 -7.28
CA VAL A 325 5.46 8.52 -6.14
C VAL A 325 5.66 10.00 -6.40
N THR A 326 4.63 10.81 -6.14
CA THR A 326 4.65 12.27 -6.26
C THR A 326 4.12 12.94 -4.99
N CYS A 327 4.50 14.21 -4.78
CA CYS A 327 4.09 15.00 -3.60
C CYS A 327 3.34 16.27 -4.00
N TYR A 328 2.34 16.16 -4.87
CA TYR A 328 1.51 17.29 -5.27
C TYR A 328 0.33 17.49 -4.32
N ASP A 329 -0.13 18.74 -4.23
CA ASP A 329 -1.48 19.01 -3.76
C ASP A 329 -2.49 18.35 -4.71
N GLY A 330 -3.18 17.31 -4.22
CA GLY A 330 -4.12 16.53 -5.00
C GLY A 330 -5.27 17.36 -5.58
N ARG A 331 -5.58 18.54 -5.02
CA ARG A 331 -6.60 19.46 -5.56
C ARG A 331 -6.20 20.11 -6.88
N LYS A 332 -4.91 20.14 -7.18
CA LYS A 332 -4.30 20.77 -8.35
C LYS A 332 -3.33 19.80 -9.02
N PHE A 333 -3.73 18.53 -9.16
CA PHE A 333 -2.87 17.53 -9.77
C PHE A 333 -2.58 17.92 -11.23
N PRO A 334 -1.32 17.90 -11.69
CA PRO A 334 -0.93 18.61 -12.91
C PRO A 334 -1.35 17.92 -14.21
N LEU A 335 -1.71 16.63 -14.17
CA LEU A 335 -2.05 15.87 -15.37
C LEU A 335 -3.56 15.80 -15.56
N ARG A 336 -4.01 16.11 -16.78
CA ARG A 336 -5.40 16.00 -17.24
C ARG A 336 -5.49 14.93 -18.33
N GLU A 337 -6.66 14.31 -18.49
CA GLU A 337 -6.95 13.35 -19.58
C GLU A 337 -5.87 12.26 -19.79
N THR A 338 -5.25 11.78 -18.71
CA THR A 338 -4.03 10.95 -18.78
C THR A 338 -4.25 9.51 -18.31
N PHE A 339 -5.13 9.32 -17.34
CA PHE A 339 -5.30 8.04 -16.65
C PHE A 339 -6.54 7.30 -17.14
N ASP A 340 -6.40 5.99 -17.24
CA ASP A 340 -7.51 5.08 -17.52
C ASP A 340 -8.39 4.92 -16.27
N LYS A 341 -7.75 4.95 -15.09
CA LYS A 341 -8.39 4.82 -13.79
C LYS A 341 -7.82 5.78 -12.76
N VAL A 342 -8.67 6.31 -11.89
CA VAL A 342 -8.29 7.20 -10.78
C VAL A 342 -8.96 6.71 -9.50
N LEU A 343 -8.18 6.57 -8.43
CA LEU A 343 -8.67 6.36 -7.08
C LEU A 343 -8.55 7.66 -6.30
N VAL A 344 -9.65 8.08 -5.69
CA VAL A 344 -9.74 9.17 -4.72
C VAL A 344 -10.23 8.57 -3.41
N ASP A 345 -9.33 7.94 -2.67
CA ASP A 345 -9.57 7.52 -1.29
C ASP A 345 -9.34 8.73 -0.37
N ALA A 346 -10.42 9.47 -0.13
CA ALA A 346 -10.29 10.84 0.31
C ALA A 346 -10.00 10.93 1.83
N PRO A 347 -9.17 11.90 2.27
CA PRO A 347 -9.01 12.17 3.69
C PRO A 347 -10.37 12.57 4.27
N CYS A 348 -10.81 11.85 5.30
CA CYS A 348 -12.14 11.99 5.87
C CYS A 348 -12.10 11.98 7.40
N THR A 349 -13.26 12.20 8.02
CA THR A 349 -13.42 12.21 9.48
C THR A 349 -13.17 10.85 10.14
N GLY A 350 -13.26 9.74 9.41
CA GLY A 350 -13.07 8.39 9.96
C GLY A 350 -14.15 7.97 10.96
N ILE A 351 -15.35 8.53 10.86
CA ILE A 351 -16.43 8.31 11.83
C ILE A 351 -16.86 6.85 11.79
N GLY A 352 -16.78 6.19 12.94
CA GLY A 352 -17.27 4.82 13.11
C GLY A 352 -16.22 3.73 12.99
N ASN A 353 -14.95 4.09 12.87
CA ASN A 353 -13.86 3.11 12.89
C ASN A 353 -13.55 2.67 14.33
N ASP A 354 -13.69 3.58 15.29
CA ASP A 354 -13.60 3.30 16.71
C ASP A 354 -14.49 4.27 17.52
N LEU A 355 -14.72 3.98 18.81
CA LEU A 355 -15.45 4.90 19.68
C LEU A 355 -14.79 6.28 19.81
N LYS A 356 -13.46 6.35 19.70
CA LYS A 356 -12.72 7.60 19.86
C LYS A 356 -13.05 8.58 18.72
N SER A 357 -13.26 8.08 17.50
CA SER A 357 -13.71 8.85 16.34
C SER A 357 -15.09 9.45 16.58
N VAL A 358 -16.00 8.66 17.16
CA VAL A 358 -17.37 9.09 17.51
C VAL A 358 -17.32 10.20 18.57
N TYR A 359 -16.57 10.01 19.65
CA TYR A 359 -16.46 11.03 20.71
C TYR A 359 -15.73 12.32 20.29
N LYS A 360 -14.84 12.24 19.31
CA LYS A 360 -14.08 13.40 18.81
C LYS A 360 -14.75 14.10 17.63
N TRP A 361 -15.87 13.57 17.15
CA TRP A 361 -16.57 14.12 16.00
C TRP A 361 -16.99 15.57 16.23
N LYS A 362 -16.89 16.37 15.16
CA LYS A 362 -17.33 17.76 15.09
C LYS A 362 -17.91 18.04 13.71
N LYS A 363 -19.06 18.72 13.66
CA LYS A 363 -19.74 19.09 12.41
C LYS A 363 -18.84 19.94 11.51
N GLU A 364 -18.13 20.91 12.08
CA GLU A 364 -17.25 21.83 11.34
C GLU A 364 -16.08 21.09 10.67
N THR A 365 -15.60 20.00 11.29
CA THR A 365 -14.55 19.15 10.70
C THR A 365 -15.09 18.38 9.50
N THR A 366 -16.32 17.88 9.60
CA THR A 366 -17.05 17.18 8.53
C THR A 366 -17.22 18.12 7.32
N GLU A 367 -17.73 19.33 7.54
CA GLU A 367 -17.95 20.33 6.48
C GLU A 367 -16.65 20.74 5.79
N ARG A 368 -15.59 21.03 6.57
CA ARG A 368 -14.28 21.39 6.02
C ARG A 368 -13.69 20.27 5.16
N LEU A 369 -13.81 19.01 5.60
CA LEU A 369 -13.31 17.86 4.84
C LEU A 369 -14.16 17.60 3.60
N ALA A 370 -15.49 17.73 3.66
CA ALA A 370 -16.37 17.66 2.50
C ALA A 370 -15.98 18.67 1.40
N GLN A 371 -15.64 19.90 1.77
CA GLN A 371 -15.17 20.91 0.80
C GLN A 371 -13.82 20.55 0.17
N LEU A 372 -12.89 19.98 0.95
CA LEU A 372 -11.62 19.46 0.42
C LEU A 372 -11.88 18.29 -0.55
N GLN A 373 -12.75 17.36 -0.17
CA GLN A 373 -13.10 16.18 -0.96
C GLN A 373 -13.77 16.55 -2.29
N LYS A 374 -14.64 17.58 -2.30
CA LYS A 374 -15.21 18.16 -3.53
C LYS A 374 -14.15 18.67 -4.50
N GLN A 375 -13.05 19.24 -4.00
CA GLN A 375 -11.93 19.68 -4.85
C GLN A 375 -11.09 18.49 -5.35
N LEU A 376 -10.87 17.48 -4.49
CA LEU A 376 -10.12 16.27 -4.84
C LEU A 376 -10.84 15.41 -5.88
N ILE A 377 -12.14 15.19 -5.73
CA ILE A 377 -12.92 14.38 -6.69
C ILE A 377 -12.96 15.04 -8.08
N VAL A 378 -13.03 16.38 -8.13
CA VAL A 378 -12.94 17.15 -9.38
C VAL A 378 -11.58 16.98 -10.03
N SER A 379 -10.50 17.20 -9.29
CA SER A 379 -9.13 17.01 -9.79
C SER A 379 -8.89 15.59 -10.32
N GLY A 380 -9.36 14.57 -9.57
CA GLY A 380 -9.31 13.18 -10.02
C GLY A 380 -10.11 12.93 -11.30
N PHE A 381 -11.31 13.51 -11.42
CA PHE A 381 -12.14 13.36 -12.62
C PHE A 381 -11.55 14.06 -13.85
N GLU A 382 -10.86 15.19 -13.67
CA GLU A 382 -10.16 15.89 -14.75
C GLU A 382 -8.89 15.14 -15.20
N ALA A 383 -8.27 14.37 -14.31
CA ALA A 383 -7.12 13.52 -14.62
C ALA A 383 -7.47 12.30 -15.48
N LEU A 384 -8.73 11.85 -15.46
CA LEU A 384 -9.22 10.76 -16.30
C LEU A 384 -9.27 11.15 -17.78
N LYS A 385 -8.92 10.20 -18.65
CA LYS A 385 -9.30 10.22 -20.07
C LYS A 385 -10.83 10.09 -20.23
N GLY A 386 -11.35 10.50 -21.39
CA GLY A 386 -12.66 10.07 -21.87
C GLY A 386 -12.80 8.54 -21.83
N GLY A 387 -13.91 8.04 -21.28
CA GLY A 387 -14.13 6.62 -21.04
C GLY A 387 -13.49 6.06 -19.75
N GLY A 388 -12.69 6.84 -19.01
CA GLY A 388 -12.00 6.37 -17.80
C GLY A 388 -12.91 6.21 -16.56
N VAL A 389 -12.42 5.50 -15.54
CA VAL A 389 -13.15 5.25 -14.27
C VAL A 389 -12.50 5.94 -13.09
N LEU A 390 -13.29 6.68 -12.32
CA LEU A 390 -12.92 7.18 -11.00
C LEU A 390 -13.62 6.33 -9.94
N VAL A 391 -12.90 5.87 -8.93
CA VAL A 391 -13.50 5.42 -7.68
C VAL A 391 -13.23 6.46 -6.60
N TYR A 392 -14.31 6.94 -6.00
CA TYR A 392 -14.29 7.76 -4.80
C TYR A 392 -14.63 6.89 -3.60
N SER A 393 -13.85 6.98 -2.53
CA SER A 393 -14.12 6.26 -1.29
C SER A 393 -13.73 7.04 -0.05
N THR A 394 -14.39 6.73 1.06
CA THR A 394 -14.10 7.25 2.40
C THR A 394 -14.34 6.16 3.44
N CYS A 395 -13.72 6.28 4.62
CA CYS A 395 -14.04 5.46 5.80
C CYS A 395 -14.89 6.23 6.82
N THR A 396 -15.92 6.96 6.35
CA THR A 396 -16.86 7.70 7.20
C THR A 396 -18.30 7.43 6.80
N ILE A 397 -19.23 7.63 7.75
CA ILE A 397 -20.67 7.51 7.52
C ILE A 397 -21.34 8.81 7.06
N SER A 398 -20.64 9.95 7.11
CA SER A 398 -21.21 11.27 6.78
C SER A 398 -21.69 11.37 5.34
N LYS A 399 -22.94 11.82 5.13
CA LYS A 399 -23.48 12.09 3.79
C LYS A 399 -22.81 13.29 3.12
N GLU A 400 -22.39 14.27 3.91
CA GLU A 400 -21.69 15.48 3.47
C GLU A 400 -20.34 15.14 2.84
N GLU A 401 -19.65 14.17 3.42
CA GLU A 401 -18.39 13.63 2.90
C GLU A 401 -18.60 12.55 1.83
N ASN A 402 -19.78 11.96 1.72
CA ASN A 402 -20.05 10.84 0.82
C ASN A 402 -20.89 11.29 -0.38
N GLU A 403 -22.20 11.13 -0.31
CA GLU A 403 -23.11 11.36 -1.42
C GLU A 403 -23.14 12.80 -1.89
N GLU A 404 -23.00 13.78 -1.00
CA GLU A 404 -22.97 15.19 -1.41
C GLU A 404 -21.72 15.55 -2.22
N VAL A 405 -20.60 14.86 -1.99
CA VAL A 405 -19.38 15.01 -2.80
C VAL A 405 -19.61 14.44 -4.20
N VAL A 406 -20.24 13.27 -4.28
CA VAL A 406 -20.56 12.60 -5.56
C VAL A 406 -21.61 13.41 -6.34
N ASP A 407 -22.70 13.84 -5.69
CA ASP A 407 -23.75 14.66 -6.29
C ASP A 407 -23.20 16.00 -6.81
N PHE A 408 -22.29 16.63 -6.05
CA PHE A 408 -21.57 17.82 -6.50
C PHE A 408 -20.82 17.58 -7.81
N LEU A 409 -20.09 16.46 -7.93
CA LEU A 409 -19.39 16.10 -9.17
C LEU A 409 -20.37 15.89 -10.32
N LEU A 410 -21.46 15.14 -10.11
CA LEU A 410 -22.47 14.84 -11.13
C LEU A 410 -23.15 16.11 -11.65
N LYS A 411 -23.46 17.06 -10.75
CA LYS A 411 -24.02 18.37 -11.12
C LYS A 411 -23.02 19.21 -11.91
N LYS A 412 -21.75 19.25 -11.47
CA LYS A 412 -20.69 20.02 -12.14
C LYS A 412 -20.37 19.49 -13.53
N TYR A 413 -20.41 18.18 -13.73
CA TYR A 413 -20.14 17.50 -15.00
C TYR A 413 -21.41 16.82 -15.55
N LYS A 414 -22.53 17.55 -15.53
CA LYS A 414 -23.82 17.05 -16.02
C LYS A 414 -23.70 16.56 -17.46
N GLY A 415 -24.11 15.31 -17.72
CA GLY A 415 -24.01 14.66 -19.02
C GLY A 415 -22.61 14.13 -19.37
N LYS A 416 -21.61 14.29 -18.49
CA LYS A 416 -20.24 13.77 -18.67
C LYS A 416 -19.82 12.78 -17.58
N ALA A 417 -20.47 12.80 -16.42
CA ALA A 417 -20.21 11.88 -15.31
C ALA A 417 -21.41 10.96 -15.07
N PHE A 418 -21.16 9.67 -14.86
CA PHE A 418 -22.19 8.66 -14.61
C PHE A 418 -21.77 7.68 -13.51
N VAL A 419 -22.63 7.41 -12.53
CA VAL A 419 -22.34 6.44 -11.46
C VAL A 419 -22.69 5.02 -11.93
N GLU A 420 -21.65 4.21 -12.12
CA GLU A 420 -21.80 2.79 -12.48
C GLU A 420 -22.24 1.96 -11.29
N LYS A 421 -23.04 0.93 -11.57
CA LYS A 421 -23.38 -0.08 -10.57
C LYS A 421 -22.12 -0.83 -10.14
N ILE A 422 -21.88 -0.88 -8.84
CA ILE A 422 -20.82 -1.68 -8.25
C ILE A 422 -21.36 -3.10 -8.06
N GLN A 423 -20.67 -4.08 -8.62
CA GLN A 423 -20.95 -5.50 -8.43
C GLN A 423 -19.92 -6.05 -7.44
N LEU A 424 -20.39 -6.44 -6.26
CA LEU A 424 -19.58 -7.09 -5.22
C LEU A 424 -20.30 -8.33 -4.76
N GLU A 425 -19.55 -9.41 -4.65
CA GLU A 425 -20.02 -10.69 -4.12
C GLU A 425 -19.42 -10.93 -2.73
N GLY A 426 -20.13 -11.70 -1.91
CA GLY A 426 -19.63 -12.11 -0.59
C GLY A 426 -19.67 -11.03 0.50
N ILE A 427 -20.15 -9.82 0.22
CA ILE A 427 -20.30 -8.74 1.20
C ILE A 427 -21.72 -8.19 1.24
N LYS A 428 -22.21 -7.84 2.44
CA LYS A 428 -23.46 -7.10 2.62
C LYS A 428 -23.18 -5.60 2.55
N PHE A 429 -23.99 -4.86 1.82
CA PHE A 429 -23.90 -3.40 1.77
C PHE A 429 -25.30 -2.79 1.73
N THR A 430 -25.40 -1.56 2.21
CA THR A 430 -26.59 -0.73 2.09
C THR A 430 -26.45 0.17 0.87
N PRO A 431 -27.48 0.34 0.02
CA PRO A 431 -27.47 1.35 -1.03
C PRO A 431 -27.23 2.75 -0.46
N GLY A 432 -26.40 3.57 -1.13
CA GLY A 432 -26.26 4.97 -0.76
C GLY A 432 -27.40 5.84 -1.29
N ILE A 433 -27.47 7.09 -0.82
CA ILE A 433 -28.52 8.05 -1.20
C ILE A 433 -28.47 8.35 -2.70
N VAL A 434 -27.25 8.47 -3.26
CA VAL A 434 -27.03 8.58 -4.70
C VAL A 434 -27.08 7.19 -5.30
N LYS A 435 -27.95 6.98 -6.30
CA LYS A 435 -28.14 5.70 -6.97
C LYS A 435 -26.81 5.07 -7.40
N ASN A 436 -26.70 3.76 -7.22
CA ASN A 436 -25.52 2.93 -7.51
C ASN A 436 -24.30 3.14 -6.60
N THR A 437 -24.33 4.09 -5.65
CA THR A 437 -23.33 4.14 -4.58
C THR A 437 -23.64 3.13 -3.48
N ILE A 438 -22.63 2.75 -2.71
CA ILE A 438 -22.77 1.74 -1.64
C ILE A 438 -22.17 2.24 -0.34
N ARG A 439 -22.81 1.83 0.76
CA ARG A 439 -22.40 2.04 2.14
C ARG A 439 -22.18 0.69 2.81
N ILE A 440 -21.15 0.63 3.63
CA ILE A 440 -20.76 -0.57 4.37
C ILE A 440 -20.73 -0.16 5.83
N TYR A 441 -21.49 -0.90 6.63
CA TYR A 441 -21.54 -0.66 8.06
C TYR A 441 -20.88 -1.80 8.86
N PRO A 442 -20.23 -1.46 9.99
CA PRO A 442 -19.55 -2.44 10.83
C PRO A 442 -20.42 -3.62 11.26
N TYR A 443 -21.68 -3.35 11.64
CA TYR A 443 -22.61 -4.37 12.13
C TYR A 443 -23.06 -5.38 11.05
N GLN A 444 -22.82 -5.09 9.76
CA GLN A 444 -23.22 -5.98 8.66
C GLN A 444 -22.13 -7.00 8.30
N ASN A 445 -20.85 -6.60 8.42
CA ASN A 445 -19.71 -7.35 7.88
C ASN A 445 -18.56 -7.54 8.86
N LEU A 446 -18.68 -6.99 10.08
CA LEU A 446 -17.62 -6.97 11.08
C LEU A 446 -16.33 -6.32 10.53
N THR A 447 -16.49 -5.15 9.91
CA THR A 447 -15.45 -4.29 9.31
C THR A 447 -15.55 -2.86 9.84
N GLU A 448 -14.68 -1.97 9.40
CA GLU A 448 -14.89 -0.52 9.51
C GLU A 448 -16.04 -0.02 8.61
N SER A 449 -16.47 1.21 8.88
CA SER A 449 -17.45 1.91 8.04
C SER A 449 -16.81 2.36 6.74
N PHE A 450 -17.53 2.26 5.63
CA PHE A 450 -16.95 2.59 4.33
C PHE A 450 -18.01 3.02 3.31
N PHE A 451 -17.62 3.91 2.40
CA PHE A 451 -18.44 4.37 1.28
C PHE A 451 -17.67 4.23 -0.02
N VAL A 452 -18.35 3.83 -1.09
CA VAL A 452 -17.75 3.70 -2.43
C VAL A 452 -18.71 4.20 -3.50
N ALA A 453 -18.19 5.03 -4.40
CA ALA A 453 -18.84 5.44 -5.63
C ALA A 453 -17.91 5.21 -6.82
N LYS A 454 -18.42 4.53 -7.85
CA LYS A 454 -17.70 4.27 -9.10
C LYS A 454 -18.28 5.15 -10.20
N VAL A 455 -17.50 6.08 -10.72
CA VAL A 455 -17.94 7.11 -11.68
C VAL A 455 -17.21 6.90 -13.01
N ARG A 456 -17.96 6.74 -14.10
CA ARG A 456 -17.46 6.75 -15.47
C ARG A 456 -17.42 8.18 -16.01
N LYS A 457 -16.35 8.53 -16.70
CA LYS A 457 -16.27 9.72 -17.55
C LYS A 457 -16.72 9.37 -18.96
N LEU A 458 -17.78 9.99 -19.44
CA LEU A 458 -18.29 9.79 -20.80
C LEU A 458 -17.36 10.50 -21.81
N ILE A 459 -17.32 9.97 -23.04
CA ILE A 459 -16.49 10.48 -24.15
C ILE A 459 -17.09 11.76 -24.72
#